data_AF-A0A853IK87-F1
#
_entry.id   AF-A0A853IK87-F1
#
_cell.length_a   1.000
_cell.length_b   1.000
_cell.length_c   1.000
_cell.angle_alpha   90.00
_cell.angle_beta   90.00
_cell.angle_gamma   90.00
#
_symmetry.space_group_name_H-M   'P 1'
#
loop_
_entity.id
_entity.type
_entity.pdbx_description
1 polymer ?
#
loop_
_entity_poly.entity_id
_entity_poly.type
_entity_poly.pdbx_seq_one_letter_code
_entity_poly.pdbx_strand_id
1 'polypeptide(L)'
;MAKQEVNIGLNYGWSLGESGWNLQMDENLKAIGALLVISVLSATTTEPPASPTPGDRYLVPVGATGVWQENINKVVRWDGSAWEVYTPHNGWEVTAQDTMQRWHYNSENWDLLGNRLARFESDEAATEGNIPVGGTYVNSKTGVIHVRLA
;
A
#
# COMPACT_ATOMS: atom_id res chain seq x y z
N MET A 1 27.34 -14.60 -10.00
CA MET A 1 27.23 -13.87 -8.71
C MET A 1 25.76 -13.56 -8.50
N ALA A 2 25.23 -13.69 -7.29
CA ALA A 2 23.85 -13.28 -7.01
C ALA A 2 23.68 -11.78 -7.21
N LYS A 3 22.47 -11.38 -7.62
CA LYS A 3 22.00 -9.99 -7.57
C LYS A 3 21.40 -9.72 -6.19
N GLN A 4 21.31 -8.45 -5.81
CA GLN A 4 20.65 -8.03 -4.59
C GLN A 4 19.45 -7.16 -4.95
N GLU A 5 18.28 -7.46 -4.39
CA GLU A 5 17.13 -6.57 -4.48
C GLU A 5 17.30 -5.44 -3.44
N VAL A 6 16.86 -4.24 -3.79
CA VAL A 6 17.26 -3.02 -3.06
C VAL A 6 16.35 -2.64 -1.89
N ASN A 7 15.17 -3.26 -1.75
CA ASN A 7 14.16 -2.84 -0.77
C ASN A 7 14.46 -3.38 0.62
N ILE A 8 14.86 -4.64 0.75
CA ILE A 8 15.26 -5.26 2.04
C ILE A 8 16.59 -6.00 1.96
N GLY A 9 17.27 -5.98 0.81
CA GLY A 9 18.62 -6.51 0.64
C GLY A 9 18.66 -8.02 0.42
N LEU A 10 17.58 -8.67 -0.03
CA LEU A 10 17.61 -10.10 -0.35
C LEU A 10 18.44 -10.37 -1.60
N ASN A 11 19.25 -11.42 -1.53
CA ASN A 11 19.96 -11.92 -2.71
C ASN A 11 19.03 -12.80 -3.55
N TYR A 12 19.20 -12.77 -4.87
CA TYR A 12 18.50 -13.62 -5.84
C TYR A 12 19.37 -13.83 -7.09
N GLY A 13 19.01 -14.75 -7.98
CA GLY A 13 19.66 -14.91 -9.28
C GLY A 13 21.05 -15.53 -9.19
N TRP A 14 21.23 -16.51 -8.30
CA TRP A 14 22.49 -17.27 -8.23
C TRP A 14 22.74 -18.02 -9.54
N SER A 15 24.03 -18.17 -9.88
CA SER A 15 24.44 -19.03 -10.99
C SER A 15 23.90 -20.44 -10.76
N LEU A 16 23.30 -21.01 -11.80
CA LEU A 16 22.63 -22.30 -11.74
C LEU A 16 23.57 -23.40 -11.20
N GLY A 17 23.27 -23.91 -10.02
CA GLY A 17 23.87 -25.14 -9.45
C GLY A 17 22.86 -26.27 -9.26
N GLU A 18 21.57 -25.99 -9.38
CA GLU A 18 20.44 -26.89 -9.12
C GLU A 18 19.37 -26.73 -10.21
N SER A 19 18.67 -27.80 -10.57
CA SER A 19 17.79 -27.82 -11.75
C SER A 19 16.31 -27.60 -11.42
N GLY A 20 15.69 -26.64 -12.12
CA GLY A 20 14.25 -26.60 -12.37
C GLY A 20 13.39 -25.72 -11.47
N TRP A 21 13.91 -25.22 -10.35
CA TRP A 21 13.13 -24.39 -9.41
C TRP A 21 13.72 -22.98 -9.16
N ASN A 22 14.95 -22.72 -9.61
CA ASN A 22 15.66 -21.48 -9.32
C ASN A 22 14.93 -20.22 -9.82
N LEU A 23 14.31 -20.29 -11.02
CA LEU A 23 13.59 -19.14 -11.60
C LEU A 23 12.39 -18.73 -10.74
N GLN A 24 11.56 -19.69 -10.33
CA GLN A 24 10.41 -19.42 -9.47
C GLN A 24 10.85 -18.95 -8.08
N MET A 25 11.95 -19.50 -7.55
CA MET A 25 12.47 -19.04 -6.27
C MET A 25 13.00 -17.61 -6.35
N ASP A 26 13.67 -17.23 -7.44
CA ASP A 26 14.11 -15.86 -7.67
C ASP A 26 12.91 -14.90 -7.74
N GLU A 27 11.83 -15.28 -8.42
CA GLU A 27 10.58 -14.53 -8.42
C GLU A 27 9.98 -14.40 -7.01
N ASN A 28 9.96 -15.48 -6.24
CA ASN A 28 9.47 -15.47 -4.85
C ASN A 28 10.32 -14.55 -3.96
N LEU A 29 11.65 -14.59 -4.08
CA LEU A 29 12.55 -13.74 -3.30
C LEU A 29 12.40 -12.26 -3.64
N LYS A 30 12.23 -11.92 -4.92
CA LYS A 30 11.89 -10.55 -5.34
C LYS A 30 10.54 -10.12 -4.80
N ALA A 31 9.52 -11.00 -4.83
CA ALA A 31 8.21 -10.72 -4.28
C ALA A 31 8.26 -10.49 -2.76
N ILE A 32 9.02 -11.30 -2.02
CA ILE A 32 9.26 -11.08 -0.58
C ILE A 32 9.91 -9.72 -0.37
N GLY A 33 10.91 -9.37 -1.17
CA GLY A 33 11.56 -8.05 -1.09
C GLY A 33 10.62 -6.88 -1.35
N ALA A 34 9.71 -7.04 -2.31
CA ALA A 34 8.70 -6.04 -2.63
C ALA A 34 7.63 -5.92 -1.53
N LEU A 35 7.19 -7.05 -0.96
CA LEU A 35 5.93 -7.20 -0.22
C LEU A 35 6.04 -7.41 1.30
N LEU A 36 7.20 -7.79 1.85
CA LEU A 36 7.28 -8.12 3.28
C LEU A 36 7.10 -6.89 4.19
N VAL A 37 7.69 -5.76 3.80
CA VAL A 37 7.56 -4.47 4.48
C VAL A 37 7.25 -3.41 3.42
N ILE A 38 5.97 -3.33 3.03
CA ILE A 38 5.56 -2.49 1.90
C ILE A 38 5.58 -1.01 2.30
N SER A 39 6.56 -0.31 1.74
CA SER A 39 6.70 1.14 1.83
C SER A 39 6.75 1.69 0.41
N VAL A 40 5.65 2.30 -0.03
CA VAL A 40 5.50 2.91 -1.36
C VAL A 40 5.88 4.39 -1.29
N LEU A 41 6.45 4.92 -2.35
CA LEU A 41 6.76 6.35 -2.46
C LEU A 41 5.49 7.19 -2.41
N SER A 42 4.46 6.76 -3.14
CA SER A 42 3.13 7.37 -3.10
C SER A 42 2.02 6.34 -3.36
N ALA A 43 0.82 6.69 -2.89
CA ALA A 43 -0.45 6.02 -3.20
C ALA A 43 -1.40 6.90 -4.04
N THR A 44 -0.96 8.09 -4.47
CA THR A 44 -1.80 9.07 -5.18
C THR A 44 -1.20 9.57 -6.49
N THR A 45 0.08 9.28 -6.77
CA THR A 45 0.70 9.56 -8.07
C THR A 45 -0.03 8.81 -9.20
N THR A 46 -0.59 9.54 -10.16
CA THR A 46 -1.36 8.97 -11.28
C THR A 46 -0.49 8.61 -12.49
N GLU A 47 0.69 9.19 -12.64
CA GLU A 47 1.57 8.92 -13.77
C GLU A 47 2.89 8.29 -13.31
N PRO A 48 3.37 7.22 -13.97
CA PRO A 48 4.68 6.66 -13.65
C PRO A 48 5.78 7.73 -13.84
N PRO A 49 6.76 7.83 -12.91
CA PRO A 49 7.92 8.69 -13.12
C PRO A 49 8.62 8.36 -14.44
N ALA A 50 9.12 9.39 -15.15
CA ALA A 50 9.85 9.19 -16.40
C ALA A 50 11.18 8.42 -16.20
N SER A 51 11.77 8.54 -15.01
CA SER A 51 13.05 7.91 -14.64
C SER A 51 12.95 7.26 -13.26
N PRO A 52 12.22 6.14 -13.11
CA PRO A 52 12.11 5.42 -11.85
C PRO A 52 13.43 4.74 -11.49
N THR A 53 13.72 4.64 -10.19
CA THR A 53 14.90 3.93 -9.69
C THR A 53 14.55 2.51 -9.27
N PRO A 54 15.46 1.52 -9.41
CA PRO A 54 15.19 0.16 -8.96
C PRO A 54 14.72 0.15 -7.50
N GLY A 55 13.62 -0.56 -7.23
CA GLY A 55 12.98 -0.62 -5.92
C GLY A 55 11.99 0.50 -5.62
N ASP A 56 11.81 1.47 -6.51
CA ASP A 56 10.68 2.40 -6.41
C ASP A 56 9.39 1.61 -6.39
N ARG A 57 8.54 1.89 -5.41
CA ARG A 57 7.24 1.22 -5.23
C ARG A 57 6.13 2.24 -5.19
N TYR A 58 5.00 1.92 -5.81
CA TYR A 58 3.81 2.76 -5.82
C TYR A 58 2.56 1.90 -5.60
N LEU A 59 1.57 2.46 -4.92
CA LEU A 59 0.20 1.96 -5.02
C LEU A 59 -0.47 2.75 -6.15
N VAL A 60 -0.91 2.05 -7.20
CA VAL A 60 -1.48 2.69 -8.38
C VAL A 60 -2.91 3.18 -8.07
N PRO A 61 -3.17 4.50 -8.06
CA PRO A 61 -4.47 5.04 -7.72
C PRO A 61 -5.47 4.89 -8.88
N VAL A 62 -6.75 5.04 -8.56
CA VAL A 62 -7.80 5.25 -9.57
C VAL A 62 -7.46 6.49 -10.41
N GLY A 63 -7.63 6.38 -11.73
CA GLY A 63 -7.30 7.46 -12.67
C GLY A 63 -5.83 7.51 -13.08
N ALA A 64 -5.02 6.50 -12.75
CA ALA A 64 -3.65 6.40 -13.25
C ALA A 64 -3.60 6.35 -14.79
N THR A 65 -2.54 6.90 -15.38
CA THR A 65 -2.32 7.01 -16.83
C THR A 65 -1.10 6.19 -17.28
N GLY A 66 -0.78 6.22 -18.58
CA GLY A 66 0.35 5.49 -19.15
C GLY A 66 0.28 3.98 -18.91
N VAL A 67 1.43 3.37 -18.62
CA VAL A 67 1.57 1.93 -18.33
C VAL A 67 0.90 1.48 -17.02
N TRP A 68 0.46 2.42 -16.18
CA TRP A 68 -0.24 2.12 -14.93
C TRP A 68 -1.76 1.96 -15.10
N GLN A 69 -2.34 2.35 -16.23
CA GLN A 69 -3.80 2.25 -16.50
C GLN A 69 -4.37 0.84 -16.32
N GLU A 70 -3.59 -0.20 -16.63
CA GLU A 70 -4.04 -1.60 -16.52
C GLU A 70 -3.77 -2.20 -15.12
N ASN A 71 -3.22 -1.39 -14.21
CA ASN A 71 -2.70 -1.81 -12.92
C ASN A 71 -3.32 -1.04 -11.75
N ILE A 72 -4.49 -0.42 -11.96
CA ILE A 72 -5.26 0.26 -10.91
C ILE A 72 -5.44 -0.64 -9.70
N ASN A 73 -5.33 -0.07 -8.50
CA ASN A 73 -5.43 -0.74 -7.19
C ASN A 73 -4.34 -1.80 -6.92
N LYS A 74 -3.32 -1.94 -7.78
CA LYS A 74 -2.20 -2.86 -7.57
C LYS A 74 -0.99 -2.13 -6.99
N VAL A 75 -0.13 -2.88 -6.30
CA VAL A 75 1.20 -2.38 -5.91
C VAL A 75 2.16 -2.68 -7.06
N VAL A 76 2.93 -1.68 -7.48
CA VAL A 76 3.95 -1.84 -8.52
C VAL A 76 5.33 -1.55 -7.95
N ARG A 77 6.35 -2.25 -8.45
CA ARG A 77 7.76 -2.06 -8.12
C ARG A 77 8.58 -1.96 -9.39
N TRP A 78 9.46 -0.98 -9.50
CA TRP A 78 10.41 -0.93 -10.61
C TRP A 78 11.59 -1.88 -10.36
N ASP A 79 11.85 -2.84 -11.26
CA ASP A 79 12.99 -3.76 -11.12
C ASP A 79 14.30 -3.22 -11.71
N GLY A 80 14.24 -2.05 -12.35
CA GLY A 80 15.33 -1.45 -13.13
C GLY A 80 15.08 -1.47 -14.64
N SER A 81 14.10 -2.23 -15.11
CA SER A 81 13.76 -2.40 -16.53
C SER A 81 12.26 -2.42 -16.82
N ALA A 82 11.45 -2.91 -15.88
CA ALA A 82 10.01 -3.01 -15.98
C ALA A 82 9.34 -2.83 -14.61
N TRP A 83 8.04 -2.50 -14.64
CA TRP A 83 7.20 -2.52 -13.45
C TRP A 83 6.76 -3.96 -13.16
N GLU A 84 7.24 -4.52 -12.06
CA GLU A 84 6.67 -5.72 -11.45
C GLU A 84 5.34 -5.34 -10.80
N VAL A 85 4.30 -6.14 -11.03
CA VAL A 85 2.93 -5.85 -10.58
C VAL A 85 2.47 -6.90 -9.60
N TYR A 86 1.94 -6.45 -8.46
CA TYR A 86 1.47 -7.30 -7.38
C TYR A 86 -0.01 -7.03 -7.09
N THR A 87 -0.83 -8.08 -7.23
CA THR A 87 -2.27 -8.00 -6.94
C THR A 87 -2.50 -8.14 -5.43
N PRO A 88 -3.20 -7.19 -4.78
CA PRO A 88 -3.39 -7.26 -3.34
C PRO A 88 -4.37 -8.34 -2.92
N HIS A 89 -4.09 -8.94 -1.78
CA HIS A 89 -5.03 -9.81 -1.07
C HIS A 89 -5.65 -9.05 0.10
N ASN A 90 -6.86 -9.47 0.50
CA ASN A 90 -7.54 -8.89 1.66
C ASN A 90 -6.61 -8.89 2.88
N GLY A 91 -6.54 -7.76 3.59
CA GLY A 91 -5.68 -7.60 4.75
C GLY A 91 -4.30 -7.01 4.47
N TRP A 92 -3.90 -6.84 3.21
CA TRP A 92 -2.64 -6.16 2.88
C TRP A 92 -2.61 -4.74 3.44
N GLU A 93 -1.44 -4.32 3.90
CA GLU A 93 -1.19 -2.95 4.34
C GLU A 93 0.00 -2.36 3.59
N VAL A 94 -0.11 -1.09 3.19
CA VAL A 94 1.00 -0.33 2.59
C VAL A 94 1.16 1.00 3.28
N THR A 95 2.39 1.45 3.47
CA THR A 95 2.66 2.82 3.97
C THR A 95 3.14 3.68 2.81
N ALA A 96 2.47 4.80 2.57
CA ALA A 96 2.88 5.81 1.61
C ALA A 96 3.83 6.81 2.29
N GLN A 97 5.04 6.96 1.76
CA GLN A 97 6.12 7.74 2.37
C GLN A 97 5.85 9.25 2.30
N ASP A 98 5.31 9.72 1.18
CA ASP A 98 4.98 11.12 0.92
C ASP A 98 4.00 11.72 1.95
N THR A 99 3.03 10.93 2.37
CA THR A 99 1.93 11.32 3.27
C THR A 99 2.10 10.76 4.68
N MET A 100 3.03 9.83 4.88
CA MET A 100 3.17 9.02 6.10
C MET A 100 1.87 8.29 6.49
N GLN A 101 1.01 8.01 5.51
CA GLN A 101 -0.28 7.35 5.74
C GLN A 101 -0.20 5.86 5.43
N ARG A 102 -0.93 5.08 6.23
CA ARG A 102 -1.09 3.65 5.98
C ARG A 102 -2.44 3.36 5.33
N TRP A 103 -2.42 2.52 4.31
CA TRP A 103 -3.57 2.05 3.57
C TRP A 103 -3.76 0.56 3.83
N HIS A 104 -5.02 0.13 3.87
CA HIS A 104 -5.42 -1.25 4.10
C HIS A 104 -6.34 -1.71 2.97
N TYR A 105 -6.05 -2.87 2.38
CA TYR A 105 -6.88 -3.42 1.32
C TYR A 105 -8.02 -4.26 1.90
N ASN A 106 -9.26 -3.90 1.57
CA ASN A 106 -10.49 -4.47 2.14
C ASN A 106 -11.19 -5.48 1.21
N SER A 107 -10.46 -6.08 0.27
CA SER A 107 -10.94 -6.95 -0.84
C SER A 107 -11.59 -6.24 -2.02
N GLU A 108 -12.05 -5.00 -1.87
CA GLU A 108 -12.61 -4.20 -2.97
C GLU A 108 -11.73 -3.00 -3.33
N ASN A 109 -11.24 -2.28 -2.32
CA ASN A 109 -10.45 -1.06 -2.47
C ASN A 109 -9.41 -0.90 -1.35
N TRP A 110 -8.54 0.08 -1.52
CA TRP A 110 -7.61 0.54 -0.49
C TRP A 110 -8.25 1.66 0.34
N ASP A 111 -8.39 1.43 1.64
CA ASP A 111 -8.87 2.43 2.59
C ASP A 111 -7.69 2.98 3.41
N LEU A 112 -7.69 4.28 3.68
CA LEU A 112 -6.82 4.84 4.69
C LEU A 112 -7.13 4.22 6.06
N LEU A 113 -6.11 3.70 6.76
CA LEU A 113 -6.30 3.21 8.13
C LEU A 113 -6.83 4.30 9.07
N GLY A 114 -6.48 5.57 8.82
CA GLY A 114 -7.03 6.71 9.55
C GLY A 114 -8.57 6.77 9.47
N ASN A 115 -9.15 6.44 8.31
CA ASN A 115 -10.60 6.41 8.14
C ASN A 115 -11.25 5.24 8.90
N ARG A 116 -10.56 4.11 9.05
CA ARG A 116 -11.06 2.97 9.84
C ARG A 116 -11.08 3.26 11.33
N LEU A 117 -10.06 3.96 11.83
CA LEU A 117 -9.97 4.35 13.25
C LEU A 117 -10.91 5.52 13.60
N ALA A 118 -11.38 6.25 12.60
CA ALA A 118 -12.26 7.39 12.70
C ALA A 118 -13.61 7.17 12.00
N ARG A 119 -14.09 5.92 11.88
CA ARG A 119 -15.43 5.66 11.30
C ARG A 119 -16.49 6.30 12.19
N PHE A 120 -16.92 7.50 11.79
CA PHE A 120 -18.12 8.17 12.29
C PHE A 120 -19.25 7.74 11.37
N GLU A 121 -20.12 6.84 11.83
CA GLU A 121 -21.41 6.68 11.16
C GLU A 121 -22.24 7.93 11.48
N SER A 122 -22.62 8.70 10.45
CA SER A 122 -23.64 9.72 10.61
C SER A 122 -24.99 9.02 10.72
N ASP A 123 -25.56 9.01 11.92
CA ASP A 123 -26.92 8.52 12.12
C ASP A 123 -27.92 9.65 11.85
N GLU A 124 -28.93 9.40 11.03
CA GLU A 124 -30.06 10.33 10.78
C GLU A 124 -30.78 10.70 12.11
N ALA A 125 -30.60 9.88 13.15
CA ALA A 125 -31.08 10.10 14.51
C ALA A 125 -30.40 11.25 15.29
N ALA A 126 -29.30 11.85 14.79
CA ALA A 126 -28.68 13.00 15.44
C ALA A 126 -29.52 14.29 15.36
N THR A 127 -30.52 14.32 14.47
CA THR A 127 -31.34 15.51 14.20
C THR A 127 -32.28 15.89 15.35
N GLU A 128 -32.64 14.97 16.25
CA GLU A 128 -33.44 15.25 17.45
C GLU A 128 -32.78 14.65 18.71
N GLY A 129 -31.70 15.29 19.20
CA GLY A 129 -31.13 14.99 20.52
C GLY A 129 -29.60 14.98 20.64
N ASN A 130 -28.84 15.04 19.54
CA ASN A 130 -27.40 15.34 19.52
C ASN A 130 -26.48 14.54 20.49
N ILE A 131 -26.66 13.22 20.64
CA ILE A 131 -25.65 12.38 21.32
C ILE A 131 -25.20 11.24 20.38
N PRO A 132 -24.00 11.33 19.77
CA PRO A 132 -23.42 10.25 19.00
C PRO A 132 -23.04 9.03 19.87
N VAL A 133 -23.30 7.85 19.30
CA VAL A 133 -22.92 6.50 19.74
C VAL A 133 -21.38 6.36 19.73
N GLY A 134 -20.85 5.51 20.62
CA GLY A 134 -19.43 5.44 21.02
C GLY A 134 -18.38 5.41 19.90
N GLY A 135 -17.15 5.84 20.24
CA GLY A 135 -16.01 5.94 19.32
C GLY A 135 -14.97 6.99 19.73
N THR A 136 -13.92 7.12 18.92
CA THR A 136 -12.88 8.14 19.07
C THR A 136 -13.15 9.29 18.09
N TYR A 137 -13.38 10.51 18.60
CA TYR A 137 -13.59 11.71 17.76
C TYR A 137 -12.60 12.83 18.09
N VAL A 138 -12.29 13.67 17.10
CA VAL A 138 -11.48 14.89 17.30
C VAL A 138 -12.41 16.08 17.48
N ASN A 139 -12.24 16.82 18.56
CA ASN A 139 -12.95 18.07 18.75
C ASN A 139 -12.36 19.13 17.81
N SER A 140 -13.13 19.55 16.81
CA SER A 140 -12.68 20.51 15.78
C SER A 140 -12.35 21.91 16.30
N LYS A 141 -12.75 22.26 17.53
CA LYS A 141 -12.44 23.55 18.17
C LYS A 141 -11.21 23.48 19.07
N THR A 142 -10.95 22.35 19.72
CA THR A 142 -9.86 22.22 20.70
C THR A 142 -8.70 21.36 20.20
N GLY A 143 -8.88 20.61 19.12
CA GLY A 143 -7.91 19.63 18.61
C GLY A 143 -7.74 18.40 19.50
N VAL A 144 -8.51 18.29 20.59
CA VAL A 144 -8.41 17.19 21.55
C VAL A 144 -9.11 15.95 21.01
N ILE A 145 -8.45 14.80 21.15
CA ILE A 145 -9.03 13.48 20.88
C ILE A 145 -9.87 13.07 22.09
N HIS A 146 -11.15 12.80 21.86
CA HIS A 146 -12.07 12.25 22.85
C HIS A 146 -12.38 10.80 22.51
N VAL A 147 -12.40 9.95 23.53
CA VAL A 147 -12.92 8.58 23.44
C VAL A 147 -14.20 8.55 24.28
N ARG A 148 -15.34 8.23 23.66
CA ARG A 148 -16.58 7.92 24.39
C ARG A 148 -16.76 6.42 24.43
N LEU A 149 -16.66 5.85 25.62
CA LEU A 149 -17.13 4.51 25.90
C LEU A 149 -18.65 4.52 25.82
N ALA A 150 -19.22 3.47 25.22
CA ALA A 150 -20.67 3.28 25.12
C ALA A 150 -21.37 3.39 26.48
#